data_AF-A0A967H2I2-F1
#
_entry.id   AF-A0A967H2I2-F1
#
_cell.length_a   1.000
_cell.length_b   1.000
_cell.length_c   1.000
_cell.angle_alpha   90.00
_cell.angle_beta   90.00
_cell.angle_gamma   90.00
#
_symmetry.space_group_name_H-M   'P 1'
#
loop_
_entity.id
_entity.type
_entity.pdbx_description
1 polymer ?
#
loop_
_entity_poly.entity_id
_entity_poly.type
_entity_poly.pdbx_seq_one_letter_code
_entity_poly.pdbx_strand_id
1 'polypeptide(L)' 'DACMGKGKCSAGFEYATLLTGGILLGVVGNRFPGQTLLWDAEHMRFTNNEEANKLVSRTYR' A
#
# COMPACT_ATOMS: atom_id res chain seq x y z
N ASP A 1 -8.38 -11.22 20.86
CA ASP A 1 -7.20 -10.68 21.58
C ASP A 1 -6.04 -10.21 20.70
N ALA A 2 -5.56 -10.97 19.71
CA ALA A 2 -4.42 -10.56 18.87
C ALA A 2 -4.67 -9.25 18.07
N CYS A 3 -5.88 -9.02 17.56
CA CYS A 3 -6.23 -7.78 16.85
C CYS A 3 -6.37 -6.54 17.76
N MET A 4 -6.42 -6.74 19.09
CA MET A 4 -6.47 -5.67 20.09
C MET A 4 -5.12 -5.49 20.81
N GLY A 5 -4.04 -6.08 20.29
CA GLY A 5 -2.70 -6.06 20.91
C GLY A 5 -2.53 -6.96 22.14
N LYS A 6 -3.54 -7.78 22.48
CA LYS A 6 -3.54 -8.63 23.70
C LYS A 6 -3.04 -10.06 23.46
N GLY A 7 -2.51 -10.37 22.28
CA GLY A 7 -1.97 -11.70 21.95
C GLY A 7 -1.00 -11.67 20.78
N LYS A 8 -0.03 -12.59 20.78
CA LYS A 8 0.97 -12.70 19.71
C LYS A 8 0.34 -13.42 18.51
N CYS A 9 0.10 -12.69 17.43
CA CYS A 9 -0.45 -13.26 16.19
C CYS A 9 0.62 -14.09 15.48
N SER A 10 0.27 -15.27 14.95
CA SER A 10 1.18 -16.11 14.15
C SER A 10 1.62 -15.44 12.84
N ALA A 11 0.80 -14.53 12.33
CA ALA A 11 1.15 -13.55 11.30
C ALA A 11 0.87 -12.15 11.85
N GLY A 12 1.92 -11.49 12.34
CA GLY A 12 1.82 -10.13 12.89
C GLY A 12 1.32 -9.14 11.84
N PHE A 13 0.61 -8.10 12.30
CA PHE A 13 0.13 -7.04 11.42
C PHE A 13 1.25 -6.39 10.62
N GLU A 14 2.45 -6.26 11.17
CA GLU A 14 3.62 -5.71 10.45
C GLU A 14 3.94 -6.50 9.17
N TYR A 15 3.97 -7.82 9.25
CA TYR A 15 4.23 -8.68 8.09
C TYR A 15 3.06 -8.65 7.09
N ALA A 16 1.83 -8.78 7.60
CA ALA A 16 0.64 -8.80 6.75
C ALA A 16 0.45 -7.47 6.02
N THR A 17 0.70 -6.33 6.68
CA THR A 17 0.51 -4.99 6.10
C THR A 17 1.54 -4.69 5.01
N LEU A 18 2.80 -5.12 5.19
CA LEU A 18 3.84 -4.99 4.15
C LEU A 18 3.52 -5.84 2.91
N LEU A 19 3.08 -7.09 3.11
CA LEU A 19 2.71 -7.99 2.02
C LEU A 19 1.50 -7.45 1.25
N THR A 20 0.43 -7.07 1.96
CA THR A 20 -0.77 -6.52 1.32
C THR A 20 -0.47 -5.17 0.66
N GLY A 21 0.35 -4.32 1.27
CA GLY A 21 0.77 -3.03 0.69
C GLY A 21 1.50 -3.21 -0.65
N GLY A 22 2.45 -4.14 -0.73
CA GLY A 22 3.16 -4.45 -1.98
C GLY A 22 2.22 -4.94 -3.09
N ILE A 23 1.25 -5.80 -2.76
CA ILE A 23 0.27 -6.29 -3.73
C ILE A 23 -0.59 -5.13 -4.28
N LEU A 24 -1.05 -4.23 -3.41
CA LEU A 24 -1.86 -3.06 -3.81
C LEU A 24 -1.07 -2.13 -4.75
N LEU A 25 0.21 -1.88 -4.46
CA LEU A 25 1.08 -1.10 -5.35
C LEU A 25 1.27 -1.79 -6.70
N GLY A 26 1.37 -3.12 -6.73
CA GLY A 26 1.41 -3.90 -7.97
C GLY A 26 0.15 -3.73 -8.82
N VAL A 27 -1.04 -3.69 -8.21
CA VAL A 27 -2.30 -3.42 -8.92
C VAL A 27 -2.32 -2.02 -9.53
N VAL A 28 -1.78 -1.02 -8.82
CA VAL A 28 -1.65 0.34 -9.37
C VAL A 28 -0.67 0.35 -10.54
N GLY A 29 0.50 -0.29 -10.40
CA GLY A 29 1.48 -0.41 -11.49
C GLY A 29 0.92 -1.08 -12.75
N ASN A 30 0.08 -2.11 -12.59
CA ASN A 30 -0.58 -2.77 -13.73
C ASN A 30 -1.51 -1.84 -14.53
N ARG A 31 -2.01 -0.75 -13.93
CA ARG A 31 -2.84 0.24 -14.64
C ARG A 31 -2.03 1.25 -15.45
N PHE A 32 -0.72 1.35 -15.24
CA PHE A 32 0.17 2.27 -15.96
C PHE A 32 1.24 1.50 -16.76
N PRO A 33 0.84 0.75 -17.80
CA PRO A 33 1.78 -0.04 -18.59
C PRO A 33 2.83 0.88 -19.26
N GLY A 34 4.10 0.46 -19.18
CA GLY A 34 5.22 1.21 -19.77
C GLY A 34 5.69 2.43 -18.96
N GLN A 35 5.09 2.70 -17.80
CA GLN A 35 5.53 3.76 -16.90
C GLN A 35 6.18 3.18 -15.64
N THR A 36 7.39 3.62 -15.33
CA THR A 36 8.02 3.31 -14.05
C THR A 36 7.38 4.20 -12.99
N LEU A 37 6.66 3.63 -12.03
CA LEU A 37 6.14 4.36 -10.87
C LEU A 37 7.15 4.33 -9.73
N LEU A 38 7.49 5.51 -9.21
CA LEU A 38 8.40 5.65 -8.07
C LEU A 38 7.59 5.83 -6.79
N TRP A 39 7.62 4.83 -5.92
CA TRP A 39 6.87 4.81 -4.67
C TRP A 39 7.69 5.39 -3.51
N ASP A 40 7.10 6.34 -2.80
CA ASP A 40 7.58 6.89 -1.54
C ASP A 40 6.74 6.32 -0.39
N ALA A 41 7.34 5.40 0.35
CA ALA A 41 6.67 4.71 1.45
C ALA A 41 6.50 5.59 2.69
N GLU A 42 7.34 6.62 2.87
CA GLU A 42 7.26 7.53 4.01
C GLU A 42 6.06 8.47 3.88
N HIS A 43 5.84 9.00 2.67
CA HIS A 43 4.72 9.89 2.37
C HIS A 43 3.50 9.17 1.77
N MET A 44 3.57 7.84 1.62
CA MET A 44 2.55 6.98 1.00
C MET A 44 2.01 7.52 -0.34
N ARG A 45 2.92 7.90 -1.25
CA ARG A 45 2.57 8.46 -2.57
C ARG A 45 3.58 8.09 -3.65
N PHE A 46 3.17 8.15 -4.89
CA PHE A 46 4.05 8.16 -6.06
C PHE A 46 4.64 9.56 -6.25
N THR A 47 5.95 9.65 -6.41
CA THR A 47 6.67 10.94 -6.57
C THR A 47 6.63 11.47 -8.00
N ASN A 48 6.33 10.60 -8.96
CA ASN A 48 6.44 10.90 -10.39
C ASN A 48 5.13 10.73 -11.18
N ASN A 49 4.02 10.39 -10.52
CA ASN A 49 2.74 10.20 -11.18
C ASN A 49 1.56 10.57 -10.26
N GLU A 50 0.97 11.74 -10.49
CA GLU A 50 -0.19 12.23 -9.74
C GLU A 50 -1.48 11.45 -10.03
N GLU A 51 -1.64 10.91 -11.24
CA GLU A 51 -2.80 10.06 -11.58
C GLU A 51 -2.77 8.74 -10.79
N ALA A 52 -1.57 8.18 -10.57
CA ALA A 52 -1.40 7.01 -9.72
C ALA A 52 -1.76 7.32 -8.26
N ASN A 53 -1.45 8.53 -7.76
CA ASN A 53 -1.81 8.95 -6.39
C ASN A 53 -3.33 9.00 -6.14
N LYS A 54 -4.12 9.31 -7.18
CA LYS A 54 -5.60 9.25 -7.09
C LYS A 54 -6.13 7.84 -6.83
N LEU A 55 -5.34 6.81 -7.14
CA LEU A 55 -5.71 5.41 -6.90
C LEU A 55 -5.26 4.90 -5.52
N VAL A 56 -4.33 5.60 -4.86
CA VAL A 56 -3.78 5.24 -3.54
C VAL A 56 -4.71 5.68 -2.42
N SER A 57 -5.25 6.90 -2.51
CA SER A 57 -6.15 7.43 -1.50
C SER A 57 -7.60 7.33 -1.97
N ARG A 58 -8.48 6.86 -1.08
CA ARG A 58 -9.93 7.07 -1.20
C ARG A 58 -10.32 8.08 -0.15
N THR A 59 -11.13 9.06 -0.53
CA THR A 59 -11.80 9.92 0.44
C THR A 59 -12.74 9.03 1.25
N TYR A 60 -12.37 8.75 2.50
CA TYR A 60 -13.22 8.02 3.43
C TYR A 60 -14.47 8.86 3.72
N ARG A 61 -15.64 8.22 3.68
CA ARG A 61 -16.95 8.84 3.95
C ARG A 61 -17.31 8.71 5.43
#